data_AF-A0A7W8N713-F1
#
_entry.id   AF-A0A7W8N713-F1
#
_cell.length_a   1.000
_cell.length_b   1.000
_cell.length_c   1.000
_cell.angle_alpha   90.00
_cell.angle_beta   90.00
_cell.angle_gamma   90.00
#
_symmetry.space_group_name_H-M   'P 1'
#
loop_
_entity.id
_entity.type
_entity.pdbx_description
1 polymer ?
#
loop_
_entity_poly.entity_id
_entity_poly.type
_entity_poly.pdbx_seq_one_letter_code
_entity_poly.pdbx_strand_id
1 'polypeptide(L)'
;MECLPVTKIPEGPEWTYEIKLDGYRLEVVRTGGETTLYSRRRNVLNRKFQYIAKALDYLPDDTVLDGELVALGPDGKPNFNLLQNFRSAESHITYYAFDVLMHKGRDLTQVSLSERRALLRTVLKPSDHVAPSEVSDRTATEMLEFIKTHGLEGVVAKRSDSVYQPGLRTGLWTKHRINLGQEFVIGGYTPGTHGFDALIVGFYRGRESSTPRAFVRVLCRRHGGRFSRRLSTSKRRSAPSQIFRNSRMAGGEPVLPLRR
;
A
#
# COMPACT_ATOMS: atom_id res chain seq x y z
N MET A 1 6.56 -9.77 -8.16
CA MET A 1 7.34 -10.22 -6.99
C MET A 1 6.83 -9.52 -5.74
N GLU A 2 6.71 -10.22 -4.62
CA GLU A 2 6.08 -9.70 -3.41
C GLU A 2 7.07 -9.56 -2.26
N CYS A 3 6.99 -8.45 -1.53
CA CYS A 3 7.86 -8.22 -0.37
C CYS A 3 7.40 -9.02 0.85
N LEU A 4 8.33 -9.71 1.50
CA LEU A 4 8.12 -10.37 2.79
C LEU A 4 8.15 -9.30 3.92
N PRO A 5 7.11 -9.20 4.77
CA PRO A 5 7.17 -8.31 5.94
C PRO A 5 8.16 -8.86 6.98
N VAL A 6 9.05 -8.00 7.47
CA VAL A 6 10.08 -8.36 8.47
C VAL A 6 10.11 -7.39 9.64
N THR A 7 10.46 -7.88 10.83
CA THR A 7 10.63 -7.07 12.04
C THR A 7 11.98 -6.37 12.10
N LYS A 8 13.00 -6.95 11.47
CA LYS A 8 14.32 -6.35 11.27
C LYS A 8 14.64 -6.40 9.78
N ILE A 9 15.11 -5.28 9.22
CA ILE A 9 15.59 -5.29 7.83
C ILE A 9 16.91 -6.06 7.74
N PRO A 10 17.13 -6.81 6.65
CA PRO A 10 18.40 -7.46 6.41
C PRO A 10 19.51 -6.42 6.22
N GLU A 11 20.73 -6.83 6.55
CA GLU A 11 21.95 -6.03 6.46
C GLU A 11 22.96 -6.82 5.62
N GLY A 12 23.80 -6.12 4.84
CA GLY A 12 24.83 -6.75 4.03
C GLY A 12 25.12 -5.97 2.75
N PRO A 13 26.29 -6.17 2.13
CA PRO A 13 26.67 -5.49 0.89
C PRO A 13 25.79 -5.84 -0.32
N GLU A 14 25.08 -6.97 -0.26
CA GLU A 14 24.15 -7.42 -1.29
C GLU A 14 22.76 -6.77 -1.18
N TRP A 15 22.48 -6.03 -0.11
CA TRP A 15 21.17 -5.42 0.13
C TRP A 15 21.16 -3.95 -0.26
N THR A 16 20.15 -3.59 -1.05
CA THR A 16 19.85 -2.20 -1.39
C THR A 16 18.57 -1.76 -0.71
N TYR A 17 18.48 -0.47 -0.35
CA TYR A 17 17.37 0.06 0.42
C TYR A 17 16.64 1.16 -0.35
N GLU A 18 15.32 1.09 -0.35
CA GLU A 18 14.43 2.07 -0.94
C GLU A 18 13.41 2.53 0.10
N ILE A 19 12.95 3.79 -0.01
CA ILE A 19 11.81 4.24 0.78
C ILE A 19 10.60 3.38 0.41
N LYS A 20 9.86 2.88 1.40
CA LYS A 20 8.59 2.23 1.11
C LYS A 20 7.61 3.28 0.61
N LEU A 21 7.29 3.19 -0.68
CA LEU A 21 6.21 3.95 -1.29
C LEU A 21 4.86 3.35 -0.87
N ASP A 22 3.89 4.22 -0.60
CA ASP A 22 2.50 3.82 -0.30
C ASP A 22 1.60 4.28 -1.43
N GLY A 23 1.03 3.32 -2.15
CA GLY A 23 0.38 3.62 -3.41
C GLY A 23 -0.42 2.45 -3.99
N TYR A 24 -0.68 2.55 -5.29
CA TYR A 24 -1.18 1.44 -6.07
C TYR A 24 -0.05 0.83 -6.88
N ARG A 25 0.28 -0.43 -6.57
CA ARG A 25 1.12 -1.26 -7.43
C ARG A 25 0.60 -1.25 -8.86
N LEU A 26 1.45 -0.86 -9.79
CA LEU A 26 1.12 -0.65 -11.19
C LEU A 26 2.15 -1.34 -12.07
N GLU A 27 1.70 -2.28 -12.89
CA GLU A 27 2.47 -2.90 -13.96
C GLU A 27 2.13 -2.16 -15.27
N VAL A 28 3.14 -1.68 -15.97
CA VAL A 28 3.00 -1.02 -17.27
C VAL A 28 3.42 -1.99 -18.34
N VAL A 29 2.54 -2.25 -19.30
CA VAL A 29 2.80 -3.15 -20.44
C VAL A 29 2.66 -2.35 -21.72
N ARG A 30 3.75 -2.25 -22.48
CA ARG A 30 3.79 -1.66 -23.82
C ARG A 30 3.82 -2.79 -24.85
N THR A 31 2.80 -2.91 -25.68
CA THR A 31 2.72 -3.93 -26.74
C THR A 31 1.75 -3.49 -27.83
N GLY A 32 2.04 -3.81 -29.09
CA GLY A 32 1.18 -3.46 -30.23
C GLY A 32 0.94 -1.95 -30.38
N GLY A 33 1.92 -1.13 -30.02
CA GLY A 33 1.81 0.34 -30.06
C GLY A 33 0.96 0.96 -28.94
N GLU A 34 0.48 0.18 -27.98
CA GLU A 34 -0.36 0.66 -26.87
C GLU A 34 0.29 0.44 -25.50
N THR A 35 0.16 1.45 -24.63
CA THR A 35 0.59 1.37 -23.23
C THR A 35 -0.61 1.05 -22.34
N THR A 36 -0.60 -0.11 -21.68
CA THR A 36 -1.65 -0.53 -20.75
C THR A 36 -1.15 -0.52 -19.31
N LEU A 37 -1.97 0.01 -18.40
CA LEU A 37 -1.68 0.15 -16.98
C LEU A 37 -2.49 -0.87 -16.18
N TYR A 38 -1.84 -1.88 -15.62
CA TYR A 38 -2.47 -2.92 -14.82
C TYR A 38 -2.23 -2.71 -13.33
N SER A 39 -3.30 -2.71 -12.54
CA SER A 39 -3.17 -2.83 -11.08
C SER A 39 -2.70 -4.23 -10.68
N ARG A 40 -2.28 -4.40 -9.42
CA ARG A 40 -2.01 -5.72 -8.82
C ARG A 40 -3.09 -6.79 -9.03
N ARG A 41 -4.37 -6.38 -9.11
CA ARG A 41 -5.50 -7.30 -9.35
C ARG A 41 -5.86 -7.41 -10.84
N ARG A 42 -4.97 -6.98 -11.73
CA ARG A 42 -5.12 -6.96 -13.20
C ARG A 42 -6.26 -6.10 -13.72
N ASN A 43 -6.79 -5.18 -12.91
CA ASN A 43 -7.70 -4.15 -13.42
C ASN A 43 -6.92 -3.16 -14.29
N VAL A 44 -7.48 -2.82 -15.45
CA VAL A 44 -6.96 -1.79 -16.35
C VAL A 44 -7.27 -0.40 -15.78
N LEU A 45 -6.24 0.44 -15.65
CA LEU A 45 -6.34 1.75 -15.02
C LEU A 45 -6.15 2.93 -16.00
N ASN A 46 -6.00 2.66 -17.31
CA ASN A 46 -5.81 3.68 -18.35
C ASN A 46 -6.81 4.83 -18.31
N ARG A 47 -8.11 4.54 -18.06
CA ARG A 47 -9.14 5.58 -17.99
C ARG A 47 -8.89 6.59 -16.86
N LYS A 48 -8.28 6.14 -15.76
CA LYS A 48 -7.96 7.01 -14.61
C LYS A 48 -6.62 7.72 -14.80
N PHE A 49 -5.61 7.02 -15.32
CA PHE A 49 -4.24 7.54 -15.38
C PHE A 49 -3.74 7.65 -16.82
N GLN A 50 -4.58 8.23 -17.69
CA GLN A 50 -4.27 8.37 -19.12
C GLN A 50 -2.97 9.13 -19.38
N TYR A 51 -2.66 10.12 -18.56
CA TYR A 51 -1.45 10.94 -18.68
C TYR A 51 -0.18 10.13 -18.39
N ILE A 52 -0.26 9.12 -17.51
CA ILE A 52 0.86 8.21 -17.22
C ILE A 52 1.08 7.24 -18.38
N ALA A 53 -0.01 6.68 -18.94
CA ALA A 53 0.09 5.85 -20.12
C ALA A 53 0.75 6.63 -21.29
N LYS A 54 0.26 7.84 -21.55
CA LYS A 54 0.83 8.75 -22.57
C LYS A 54 2.30 9.09 -22.32
N ALA A 55 2.66 9.38 -21.06
CA ALA A 55 4.04 9.67 -20.69
C ALA A 55 4.99 8.49 -20.94
N LEU A 56 4.47 7.27 -21.08
CA LEU A 56 5.24 6.04 -21.31
C LEU A 56 5.11 5.49 -22.75
N ASP A 57 4.39 6.18 -23.65
CA ASP A 57 4.17 5.72 -25.03
C ASP A 57 5.46 5.69 -25.88
N TYR A 58 6.52 6.38 -25.45
CA TYR A 58 7.82 6.33 -26.12
C TYR A 58 8.57 5.01 -25.90
N LEU A 59 8.13 4.18 -24.93
CA LEU A 59 8.77 2.90 -24.67
C LEU A 59 8.65 2.02 -25.92
N PRO A 60 9.69 1.24 -26.24
CA PRO A 60 9.57 0.23 -27.29
C PRO A 60 8.49 -0.79 -26.96
N ASP A 61 7.83 -1.31 -27.99
CA ASP A 61 6.97 -2.47 -27.83
C ASP A 61 7.70 -3.64 -27.17
N ASP A 62 6.90 -4.48 -26.51
CA ASP A 62 7.34 -5.58 -25.67
C ASP A 62 8.25 -5.10 -24.53
N THR A 63 7.78 -4.05 -23.84
CA THR A 63 8.36 -3.53 -22.60
C THR A 63 7.38 -3.71 -21.45
N VAL A 64 7.86 -4.26 -20.33
CA VAL A 64 7.08 -4.41 -19.09
C VAL A 64 7.83 -3.76 -17.94
N LEU A 65 7.22 -2.77 -17.30
CA LEU A 65 7.73 -2.10 -16.10
C LEU A 65 6.88 -2.47 -14.89
N ASP A 66 7.52 -2.49 -13.73
CA ASP A 66 6.86 -2.69 -12.44
C ASP A 66 7.17 -1.49 -11.55
N GLY A 67 6.13 -0.96 -10.90
CA GLY A 67 6.24 0.29 -10.16
C GLY A 67 5.09 0.52 -9.21
N GLU A 68 5.15 1.67 -8.55
CA GLU A 68 4.13 2.11 -7.60
C GLU A 68 3.61 3.47 -8.03
N LEU A 69 2.29 3.59 -8.10
CA LEU A 69 1.62 4.85 -8.32
C LEU A 69 1.40 5.54 -6.97
N VAL A 70 2.01 6.71 -6.79
CA VAL A 70 2.04 7.42 -5.51
C VAL A 70 1.43 8.80 -5.68
N ALA A 71 0.56 9.20 -4.75
CA ALA A 71 0.18 10.62 -4.63
C ALA A 71 1.09 11.30 -3.62
N LEU A 72 1.62 12.46 -3.99
CA LEU A 72 2.43 13.31 -3.13
C LEU A 72 1.53 14.37 -2.48
N GLY A 73 1.80 14.66 -1.20
CA GLY A 73 1.21 15.81 -0.53
C GLY A 73 1.86 17.13 -0.97
N PRO A 74 1.32 18.28 -0.55
CA PRO A 74 1.94 19.60 -0.79
C PRO A 74 3.36 19.73 -0.21
N ASP A 75 3.71 18.88 0.76
CA ASP A 75 5.04 18.77 1.37
C ASP A 75 5.98 17.81 0.62
N GLY A 76 5.56 17.31 -0.55
CA GLY A 76 6.32 16.35 -1.37
C GLY A 76 6.35 14.93 -0.81
N LYS A 77 5.63 14.64 0.28
CA LYS A 77 5.65 13.31 0.91
C LYS A 77 4.57 12.39 0.33
N PRO A 78 4.84 11.08 0.18
CA PRO A 78 3.81 10.11 -0.19
C PRO A 78 2.60 10.15 0.77
N ASN A 79 1.40 10.32 0.22
CA ASN A 79 0.15 10.37 0.97
C ASN A 79 -0.93 9.53 0.30
N PHE A 80 -1.13 8.32 0.82
CA PHE A 80 -2.10 7.35 0.30
C PHE A 80 -3.55 7.84 0.33
N ASN A 81 -3.93 8.69 1.28
CA ASN A 81 -5.30 9.20 1.38
C ASN A 81 -5.69 10.10 0.20
N LEU A 82 -4.71 10.69 -0.49
CA LEU A 82 -4.94 11.50 -1.69
C LEU A 82 -5.31 10.61 -2.90
N LEU A 83 -4.78 9.39 -3.00
CA LEU A 83 -5.16 8.44 -4.05
C LEU A 83 -6.62 8.00 -3.96
N GLN A 84 -7.19 7.92 -2.75
CA GLN A 84 -8.60 7.58 -2.56
C GLN A 84 -9.54 8.73 -2.95
N ASN A 85 -9.06 9.97 -2.95
CA ASN A 85 -9.80 11.19 -3.31
C ASN A 85 -9.32 11.76 -4.65
N PHE A 86 -9.30 10.91 -5.69
CA PHE A 86 -8.71 11.16 -7.01
C PHE A 86 -9.09 12.49 -7.68
N ARG A 87 -10.31 13.03 -7.43
CA ARG A 87 -10.84 14.22 -8.11
C ARG A 87 -10.11 15.54 -7.81
N SER A 88 -9.23 15.60 -6.80
CA SER A 88 -8.51 16.82 -6.42
C SER A 88 -6.98 16.69 -6.43
N ALA A 89 -6.42 15.57 -6.92
CA ALA A 89 -5.01 15.22 -6.74
C ALA A 89 -4.25 14.85 -8.02
N GLU A 90 -4.85 15.03 -9.20
CA GLU A 90 -4.26 14.61 -10.50
C GLU A 90 -2.85 15.19 -10.72
N SER A 91 -2.61 16.44 -10.30
CA SER A 91 -1.32 17.12 -10.42
C SER A 91 -0.21 16.61 -9.48
N HIS A 92 -0.51 15.73 -8.53
CA HIS A 92 0.46 15.25 -7.53
C HIS A 92 0.66 13.73 -7.59
N ILE A 93 0.20 13.07 -8.66
CA ILE A 93 0.33 11.62 -8.81
C ILE A 93 1.49 11.32 -9.75
N THR A 94 2.45 10.53 -9.25
CA THR A 94 3.66 10.12 -9.96
C THR A 94 3.76 8.60 -9.91
N TYR A 95 4.06 8.00 -11.05
CA TYR A 95 4.44 6.59 -11.16
C TYR A 95 5.94 6.44 -10.93
N TYR A 96 6.29 5.72 -9.87
CA TYR A 96 7.67 5.37 -9.54
C TYR A 96 7.97 3.95 -10.01
N ALA A 97 8.66 3.82 -11.15
CA ALA A 97 9.11 2.52 -11.64
C ALA A 97 10.28 2.03 -10.80
N PHE A 98 10.18 0.82 -10.25
CA PHE A 98 11.28 0.22 -9.48
C PHE A 98 11.85 -1.05 -10.12
N ASP A 99 11.29 -1.53 -11.23
CA ASP A 99 11.83 -2.68 -11.98
C ASP A 99 11.47 -2.64 -13.47
N VAL A 100 12.22 -3.37 -14.29
CA VAL A 100 11.95 -3.64 -15.71
C VAL A 100 12.03 -5.15 -15.93
N LEU A 101 10.91 -5.74 -16.34
CA LEU A 101 10.74 -7.19 -16.45
C LEU A 101 10.96 -7.69 -17.87
N MET A 102 10.67 -6.84 -18.85
CA MET A 102 10.87 -7.11 -20.26
C MET A 102 11.24 -5.80 -20.97
N HIS A 103 12.12 -5.86 -21.96
CA HIS A 103 12.45 -4.72 -22.79
C HIS A 103 12.79 -5.17 -24.22
N LYS A 104 12.10 -4.61 -25.22
CA LYS A 104 12.27 -4.96 -26.65
C LYS A 104 12.19 -6.47 -26.88
N GLY A 105 11.20 -7.13 -26.26
CA GLY A 105 10.95 -8.57 -26.39
C GLY A 105 11.90 -9.47 -25.61
N ARG A 106 12.92 -8.92 -24.93
CA ARG A 106 13.81 -9.71 -24.08
C ARG A 106 13.24 -9.84 -22.68
N ASP A 107 13.03 -11.08 -22.22
CA ASP A 107 12.71 -11.39 -20.83
C ASP A 107 13.92 -11.12 -19.93
N LEU A 108 13.72 -10.33 -18.88
CA LEU A 108 14.74 -9.94 -17.90
C LEU A 108 14.48 -10.54 -16.53
N THR A 109 13.44 -11.36 -16.35
CA THR A 109 13.07 -11.91 -15.03
C THR A 109 14.17 -12.76 -14.40
N GLN A 110 15.03 -13.39 -15.22
CA GLN A 110 16.19 -14.17 -14.76
C GLN A 110 17.49 -13.36 -14.66
N VAL A 111 17.47 -12.07 -15.01
CA VAL A 111 18.60 -11.15 -14.88
C VAL A 111 18.64 -10.61 -13.45
N SER A 112 19.80 -10.24 -12.91
CA SER A 112 19.92 -9.70 -11.55
C SER A 112 19.21 -8.36 -11.37
N LEU A 113 18.74 -8.04 -10.17
CA LEU A 113 18.05 -6.77 -9.90
C LEU A 113 18.96 -5.56 -10.19
N SER A 114 20.25 -5.63 -9.88
CA SER A 114 21.20 -4.55 -10.15
C SER A 114 21.27 -4.21 -11.64
N GLU A 115 21.37 -5.22 -12.51
CA GLU A 115 21.39 -5.06 -13.96
C GLU A 115 20.05 -4.54 -14.49
N ARG A 116 18.93 -5.06 -13.98
CA ARG A 116 17.58 -4.55 -14.34
C ARG A 116 17.44 -3.08 -13.95
N ARG A 117 17.91 -2.68 -12.77
CA ARG A 117 17.87 -1.28 -12.31
C ARG A 117 18.77 -0.37 -13.14
N ALA A 118 19.96 -0.85 -13.54
CA ALA A 118 20.83 -0.12 -14.43
C ALA A 118 20.15 0.13 -15.79
N LEU A 119 19.51 -0.89 -16.37
CA LEU A 119 18.74 -0.75 -17.61
C LEU A 119 17.53 0.17 -17.43
N LEU A 120 16.78 0.04 -16.33
CA LEU A 120 15.63 0.90 -16.06
C LEU A 120 16.00 2.38 -16.11
N ARG A 121 17.17 2.76 -15.56
CA ARG A 121 17.66 4.15 -15.57
C ARG A 121 18.00 4.66 -16.96
N THR A 122 18.35 3.79 -17.92
CA THR A 122 18.64 4.20 -19.30
C THR A 122 17.38 4.22 -20.16
N VAL A 123 16.42 3.35 -19.87
CA VAL A 123 15.16 3.23 -20.62
C VAL A 123 14.15 4.30 -20.21
N LEU A 124 14.06 4.60 -18.91
CA LEU A 124 13.06 5.50 -18.37
C LEU A 124 13.53 6.97 -18.41
N LYS A 125 12.78 7.81 -19.12
CA LYS A 125 12.92 9.27 -19.13
C LYS A 125 12.05 9.86 -18.01
N PRO A 126 12.65 10.49 -16.98
CA PRO A 126 11.87 11.14 -15.93
C PRO A 126 11.02 12.31 -16.47
N SER A 127 9.84 12.48 -15.88
CA SER A 127 8.90 13.58 -16.12
C SER A 127 8.12 13.85 -14.83
N ASP A 128 7.23 14.85 -14.84
CA ASP A 128 6.42 15.21 -13.67
C ASP A 128 5.59 14.04 -13.10
N HIS A 129 5.18 13.10 -13.97
CA HIS A 129 4.32 11.98 -13.61
C HIS A 129 5.00 10.61 -13.64
N VAL A 130 6.27 10.52 -14.03
CA VAL A 130 7.00 9.26 -14.16
C VAL A 130 8.43 9.47 -13.69
N ALA A 131 8.89 8.65 -12.75
CA ALA A 131 10.27 8.64 -12.29
C ALA A 131 10.72 7.22 -11.93
N PRO A 132 12.03 6.93 -11.94
CA PRO A 132 12.52 5.70 -11.31
C PRO A 132 12.44 5.86 -9.78
N SER A 133 12.17 4.79 -9.04
CA SER A 133 12.35 4.79 -7.59
C SER A 133 13.83 4.97 -7.27
N GLU A 134 14.16 5.71 -6.21
CA GLU A 134 15.55 5.92 -5.79
C GLU A 134 16.06 4.77 -4.92
N VAL A 135 17.28 4.32 -5.20
CA VAL A 135 18.05 3.45 -4.31
C VAL A 135 18.93 4.32 -3.45
N SER A 136 18.93 4.07 -2.14
CA SER A 136 19.79 4.76 -1.21
C SER A 136 21.13 4.02 -1.03
N ASP A 137 22.22 4.79 -0.96
CA ASP A 137 23.56 4.29 -0.59
C ASP A 137 23.75 4.18 0.94
N ARG A 138 22.71 4.49 1.71
CA ARG A 138 22.71 4.41 3.17
C ARG A 138 22.77 2.97 3.65
N THR A 139 23.40 2.77 4.80
CA THR A 139 23.28 1.52 5.55
C THR A 139 21.85 1.32 6.05
N ALA A 140 21.52 0.08 6.43
CA ALA A 140 20.23 -0.25 7.03
C ALA A 140 19.87 0.67 8.21
N THR A 141 20.81 0.90 9.12
CA THR A 141 20.61 1.73 10.33
C THR A 141 20.32 3.18 9.97
N GLU A 142 21.14 3.77 9.09
CA GLU A 142 20.95 5.15 8.61
C GLU A 142 19.62 5.31 7.86
N MET A 143 19.23 4.28 7.09
CA MET A 143 17.95 4.29 6.40
C MET A 143 16.77 4.28 7.38
N LEU A 144 16.83 3.45 8.43
CA LEU A 144 15.78 3.43 9.46
C LEU A 144 15.69 4.75 10.22
N GLU A 145 16.83 5.36 10.55
CA GLU A 145 16.87 6.69 11.17
C GLU A 145 16.28 7.75 10.25
N PHE A 146 16.66 7.74 8.97
CA PHE A 146 16.12 8.65 7.96
C PHE A 146 14.59 8.53 7.86
N ILE A 147 14.05 7.32 7.75
CA ILE A 147 12.59 7.08 7.70
C ILE A 147 11.90 7.61 8.96
N LYS A 148 12.46 7.37 10.15
CA LYS A 148 11.90 7.85 11.43
C LYS A 148 11.89 9.38 11.51
N THR A 149 13.02 10.02 11.21
CA THR A 149 13.18 11.47 11.29
C THR A 149 12.24 12.20 10.34
N HIS A 150 11.99 11.64 9.15
CA HIS A 150 11.11 12.24 8.14
C HIS A 150 9.64 11.81 8.27
N GLY A 151 9.32 10.91 9.20
CA GLY A 151 7.97 10.40 9.41
C GLY A 151 7.43 9.59 8.23
N LEU A 152 8.31 8.89 7.50
CA LEU A 152 7.97 8.06 6.35
C LEU A 152 7.43 6.69 6.81
N GLU A 153 6.70 5.98 5.96
CA GLU A 153 6.00 4.75 6.37
C GLU A 153 6.94 3.61 6.73
N GLY A 154 8.02 3.45 5.95
CA GLY A 154 8.90 2.31 6.07
C GLY A 154 9.99 2.26 5.01
N VAL A 155 10.65 1.12 4.95
CA VAL A 155 11.76 0.82 4.06
C VAL A 155 11.50 -0.53 3.37
N VAL A 156 11.92 -0.63 2.12
CA VAL A 156 11.99 -1.88 1.36
C VAL A 156 13.46 -2.21 1.14
N ALA A 157 13.88 -3.40 1.54
CA ALA A 157 15.22 -3.91 1.26
C ALA A 157 15.14 -4.99 0.17
N LYS A 158 15.99 -4.88 -0.85
CA LYS A 158 16.02 -5.81 -1.98
C LYS A 158 17.43 -6.32 -2.19
N ARG A 159 17.58 -7.64 -2.37
CA ARG A 159 18.87 -8.25 -2.73
C ARG A 159 19.23 -7.89 -4.17
N SER A 160 20.42 -7.32 -4.37
CA SER A 160 20.87 -6.77 -5.65
C SER A 160 21.08 -7.86 -6.72
N ASP A 161 21.45 -9.06 -6.30
CA ASP A 161 21.64 -10.25 -7.14
C ASP A 161 20.33 -11.02 -7.41
N SER A 162 19.17 -10.56 -6.89
CA SER A 162 17.93 -11.31 -6.98
C SER A 162 17.30 -11.30 -8.38
N VAL A 163 16.89 -12.48 -8.84
CA VAL A 163 15.99 -12.65 -9.98
C VAL A 163 14.56 -12.25 -9.61
N TYR A 164 13.77 -11.84 -10.59
CA TYR A 164 12.37 -11.50 -10.39
C TYR A 164 11.50 -12.77 -10.35
N GLN A 165 10.78 -12.97 -9.24
CA GLN A 165 9.89 -14.11 -9.08
C GLN A 165 8.43 -13.64 -8.98
N PRO A 166 7.64 -13.75 -10.07
CA PRO A 166 6.26 -13.28 -10.11
C PRO A 166 5.39 -13.94 -9.03
N GLY A 167 4.59 -13.16 -8.31
CA GLY A 167 3.67 -13.65 -7.27
C GLY A 167 4.29 -14.24 -6.00
N LEU A 168 5.58 -14.56 -5.98
CA LEU A 168 6.23 -15.21 -4.84
C LEU A 168 6.74 -14.22 -3.78
N ARG A 169 6.73 -14.69 -2.53
CA ARG A 169 7.33 -14.02 -1.35
C ARG A 169 8.54 -14.81 -0.88
N THR A 170 9.68 -14.58 -1.51
CA THR A 170 10.91 -15.36 -1.27
C THR A 170 11.75 -14.86 -0.10
N GLY A 171 11.51 -13.63 0.35
CA GLY A 171 12.39 -12.94 1.30
C GLY A 171 13.59 -12.24 0.65
N LEU A 172 13.80 -12.40 -0.67
CA LEU A 172 14.80 -11.61 -1.41
C LEU A 172 14.42 -10.13 -1.49
N TRP A 173 13.13 -9.84 -1.40
CA TRP A 173 12.59 -8.50 -1.20
C TRP A 173 11.86 -8.51 0.14
N THR A 174 12.24 -7.62 1.03
CA THR A 174 11.65 -7.48 2.36
C THR A 174 11.14 -6.07 2.56
N LYS A 175 10.13 -5.93 3.44
CA LYS A 175 9.60 -4.62 3.83
C LYS A 175 9.51 -4.53 5.34
N HIS A 176 9.89 -3.37 5.85
CA HIS A 176 9.76 -3.03 7.25
C HIS A 176 9.01 -1.71 7.38
N ARG A 177 7.95 -1.69 8.19
CA ARG A 177 7.16 -0.49 8.48
C ARG A 177 7.53 0.03 9.86
N ILE A 178 7.83 1.33 9.96
CA ILE A 178 8.14 1.98 11.24
C ILE A 178 6.88 2.15 12.08
N ASN A 179 5.77 2.48 11.41
CA ASN A 179 4.46 2.53 12.07
C ASN A 179 3.89 1.11 12.13
N LEU A 180 3.96 0.50 13.32
CA LEU A 180 3.22 -0.72 13.63
C LEU A 180 1.72 -0.40 13.62
N GLY A 181 1.12 -0.46 12.43
CA GLY A 181 -0.33 -0.48 12.28
C GLY A 181 -0.85 -1.81 12.81
N GLN A 182 -1.59 -1.77 13.91
CA GLN A 182 -2.38 -2.91 14.37
C GLN A 182 -3.70 -2.94 13.59
N GLU A 183 -4.04 -4.08 13.02
CA GLU A 183 -5.37 -4.30 12.45
C GLU A 183 -6.38 -4.41 13.59
N PHE A 184 -7.47 -3.67 13.46
CA PHE A 184 -8.59 -3.71 14.39
C PHE A 184 -9.89 -3.97 13.63
N VAL A 185 -10.80 -4.71 14.26
CA VAL A 185 -12.19 -4.84 13.87
C VAL A 185 -12.99 -3.71 14.48
N ILE A 186 -13.80 -3.03 13.66
CA ILE A 186 -14.76 -2.05 14.14
C ILE A 186 -15.93 -2.80 14.78
N GLY A 187 -16.10 -2.67 16.09
CA GLY A 187 -17.21 -3.26 16.86
C GLY A 187 -18.39 -2.30 17.06
N GLY A 188 -18.24 -1.01 16.72
CA GLY A 188 -19.29 -0.02 16.84
C GLY A 188 -18.76 1.41 16.70
N TYR A 189 -19.65 2.39 16.85
CA TYR A 189 -19.32 3.81 16.83
C TYR A 189 -20.16 4.58 17.84
N THR A 190 -19.69 5.78 18.22
CA THR A 190 -20.51 6.76 18.96
C THR A 190 -21.03 7.79 17.96
N PRO A 191 -22.36 7.97 17.79
CA PRO A 191 -22.90 9.04 16.96
C PRO A 191 -22.46 10.42 17.46
N GLY A 192 -22.25 11.35 16.53
CA GLY A 192 -21.91 12.74 16.79
C GLY A 192 -22.76 13.68 15.93
N THR A 193 -22.68 14.99 16.17
CA THR A 193 -23.50 16.01 15.48
C THR A 193 -23.33 16.02 13.96
N HIS A 194 -22.19 15.55 13.43
CA HIS A 194 -21.92 15.44 11.99
C HIS A 194 -21.48 14.02 11.57
N GLY A 195 -22.07 12.98 12.15
CA GLY A 195 -21.78 11.59 11.83
C GLY A 195 -21.41 10.79 13.07
N PHE A 196 -20.12 10.52 13.27
CA PHE A 196 -19.62 9.78 14.43
C PHE A 196 -18.48 10.50 15.14
N ASP A 197 -18.51 10.50 16.47
CA ASP A 197 -17.50 11.11 17.34
C ASP A 197 -16.41 10.11 17.77
N ALA A 198 -16.68 8.81 17.67
CA ALA A 198 -15.72 7.78 18.05
C ALA A 198 -15.99 6.46 17.33
N LEU A 199 -14.92 5.69 17.14
CA LEU A 199 -15.01 4.27 16.76
C LEU A 199 -14.65 3.40 17.97
N ILE A 200 -15.37 2.31 18.14
CA ILE A 200 -15.03 1.24 19.07
C ILE A 200 -14.34 0.17 18.23
N VAL A 201 -13.06 -0.04 18.48
CA VAL A 201 -12.24 -0.97 17.70
C VAL A 201 -11.65 -2.03 18.61
N GLY A 202 -11.53 -3.28 18.14
CA GLY A 202 -10.89 -4.35 18.90
C GLY A 202 -9.99 -5.22 18.04
N PHE A 203 -9.15 -6.06 18.64
CA PHE A 203 -8.25 -6.94 17.89
C PHE A 203 -8.35 -8.39 18.39
N TYR A 204 -8.06 -9.33 17.49
CA TYR A 204 -7.95 -10.76 17.82
C TYR A 204 -6.51 -11.10 18.22
N ARG A 205 -6.35 -12.03 19.16
CA ARG A 205 -5.04 -12.57 19.54
C ARG A 205 -5.06 -14.08 19.32
N GLY A 206 -4.33 -14.56 18.32
CA GLY A 206 -4.33 -15.97 17.89
C GLY A 206 -5.38 -16.29 16.81
N ARG A 207 -5.17 -17.38 16.07
CA ARG A 207 -6.00 -17.78 14.92
C ARG A 207 -7.36 -18.41 15.27
N GLU A 208 -7.66 -18.62 16.55
CA GLU A 208 -8.80 -19.47 16.97
C GLU A 208 -9.94 -18.75 17.72
N SER A 209 -9.90 -17.43 17.90
CA SER A 209 -10.95 -16.72 18.65
C SER A 209 -11.89 -15.96 17.71
N SER A 210 -13.15 -16.38 17.63
CA SER A 210 -14.23 -15.71 16.88
C SER A 210 -14.75 -14.43 17.55
N THR A 211 -14.30 -14.13 18.77
CA THR A 211 -14.68 -12.92 19.53
C THR A 211 -13.47 -12.02 19.85
N PRO A 212 -13.51 -10.72 19.50
CA PRO A 212 -12.46 -9.77 19.85
C PRO A 212 -12.39 -9.57 21.37
N ARG A 213 -11.19 -9.63 21.95
CA ARG A 213 -11.03 -9.67 23.43
C ARG A 213 -10.78 -8.31 24.09
N ALA A 214 -10.36 -7.30 23.33
CA ALA A 214 -10.10 -5.97 23.85
C ALA A 214 -10.68 -4.93 22.90
N PHE A 215 -11.58 -4.09 23.41
CA PHE A 215 -12.13 -2.96 22.69
C PHE A 215 -11.52 -1.67 23.23
N VAL A 216 -11.02 -0.83 22.32
CA VAL A 216 -10.51 0.50 22.58
C VAL A 216 -11.44 1.49 21.90
N ARG A 217 -11.91 2.49 22.64
CA ARG A 217 -12.64 3.62 22.07
C ARG A 217 -11.61 4.61 21.52
N VAL A 218 -11.62 4.79 20.20
CA VAL A 218 -10.81 5.78 19.50
C VAL A 218 -11.69 7.01 19.26
N LEU A 219 -11.42 8.08 20.00
CA LEU A 219 -12.11 9.36 19.81
C LEU A 219 -11.66 9.99 18.49
N CYS A 220 -12.62 10.32 17.64
CA CYS A 220 -12.42 11.11 16.43
C CYS A 220 -12.68 12.58 16.76
N ARG A 221 -11.69 13.30 17.30
CA ARG A 221 -11.79 14.76 17.40
C ARG A 221 -11.32 15.41 16.10
N ARG A 222 -12.21 16.19 15.47
CA ARG A 222 -11.81 17.17 14.47
C ARG A 222 -11.06 18.31 15.16
N HIS A 223 -9.78 18.50 14.86
CA HIS A 223 -9.07 19.75 15.09
C HIS A 223 -8.59 20.26 13.74
N GLY A 224 -9.19 21.34 13.23
CA GLY A 224 -8.70 22.06 12.04
C GLY A 224 -8.41 21.21 10.81
N GLY A 225 -9.23 20.18 10.52
CA GLY A 225 -9.03 19.30 9.36
C GLY A 225 -7.97 18.21 9.52
N ARG A 226 -7.32 18.06 10.68
CA ARG A 226 -6.46 16.91 11.01
C ARG A 226 -7.10 16.04 12.10
N PHE A 227 -7.03 14.71 11.90
CA PHE A 227 -7.39 13.72 12.91
C PHE A 227 -6.28 13.66 13.97
N SER A 228 -6.53 14.15 15.19
CA SER A 228 -5.63 13.87 16.33
C SER A 228 -6.13 12.64 17.08
N ARG A 229 -5.26 11.65 17.28
CA ARG A 229 -5.57 10.41 18.00
C ARG A 229 -5.28 10.61 19.48
N ARG A 230 -6.30 10.54 20.34
CA ARG A 230 -6.11 10.35 21.79
C ARG A 230 -6.74 9.03 22.18
N LEU A 231 -5.90 8.07 22.57
CA LEU A 231 -6.34 6.77 23.07
C LEU A 231 -6.69 6.94 24.56
N SER A 232 -7.96 6.82 24.92
CA SER A 232 -8.36 6.62 26.31
C SER A 232 -8.60 5.12 26.51
N THR A 233 -7.73 4.46 27.25
CA THR A 233 -7.88 3.04 27.59
C THR A 233 -8.90 2.90 28.72
N SER A 234 -10.07 2.32 28.42
CA SER A 234 -10.93 1.75 29.47
C SER A 234 -10.96 0.24 29.26
N LYS A 235 -10.38 -0.54 30.19
CA LYS A 235 -10.50 -2.00 30.16
C LYS A 235 -11.95 -2.36 30.51
N ARG A 236 -12.74 -2.79 29.52
CA ARG A 236 -14.01 -3.51 29.76
C ARG A 236 -13.83 -4.96 29.31
N ARG A 237 -14.12 -5.91 30.23
CA ARG A 237 -13.98 -7.36 30.01
C ARG A 237 -15.14 -7.99 29.24
N SER A 238 -16.16 -7.20 28.88
CA SER A 238 -17.32 -7.66 28.12
C SER A 238 -17.80 -6.58 27.14
N ALA A 239 -18.36 -7.03 26.02
CA ALA A 239 -19.04 -6.15 25.06
C ALA A 239 -20.12 -5.34 25.80
N PRO A 240 -20.27 -4.03 25.52
CA PRO A 240 -21.38 -3.25 26.06
C PRO A 240 -22.69 -3.96 25.71
N SER A 241 -23.47 -4.30 26.72
CA SER A 241 -24.77 -4.99 26.63
C SER A 241 -25.85 -4.21 25.86
N GLN A 242 -25.50 -3.04 25.30
CA GLN A 242 -26.37 -2.21 24.45
C GLN A 242 -26.17 -2.44 22.94
N ILE A 243 -25.23 -3.28 22.49
CA ILE A 243 -24.89 -3.39 21.05
C ILE A 243 -25.80 -4.38 20.27
N PHE A 244 -26.68 -5.14 20.92
CA PHE A 244 -27.60 -6.09 20.26
C PHE A 244 -29.10 -5.82 20.52
N ARG A 245 -29.52 -4.56 20.59
CA ARG A 245 -30.95 -4.20 20.56
C ARG A 245 -31.18 -3.10 19.54
N ASN A 246 -31.16 -3.47 18.26
CA ASN A 246 -32.00 -2.91 17.19
C ASN A 246 -31.57 -3.46 15.83
N SER A 247 -31.93 -4.71 15.59
CA SER A 247 -32.04 -5.28 14.24
C SER A 247 -33.28 -6.16 14.21
N ARG A 248 -34.44 -5.52 14.36
CA ARG A 248 -35.70 -5.99 13.78
C ARG A 248 -36.31 -4.83 13.03
N MET A 249 -36.38 -4.98 11.71
CA MET A 249 -37.42 -4.50 10.78
C MET A 249 -36.79 -4.37 9.39
N ALA A 250 -36.88 -5.43 8.59
CA ALA A 250 -37.22 -5.39 7.17
C ALA A 250 -37.15 -6.81 6.56
N GLY A 251 -38.33 -7.37 6.25
CA GLY A 251 -38.55 -8.30 5.13
C GLY A 251 -38.16 -9.77 5.31
N GLY A 252 -39.16 -10.62 5.56
CA GLY A 252 -39.07 -12.08 5.37
C GLY A 252 -40.23 -12.80 6.06
N GLU A 253 -41.19 -13.28 5.27
CA GLU A 253 -42.38 -14.04 5.70
C GLU A 253 -42.06 -15.33 6.49
N PRO A 254 -43.01 -15.84 7.29
CA PRO A 254 -42.78 -16.98 8.17
C PRO A 254 -42.90 -18.32 7.43
N VAL A 255 -41.87 -19.15 7.49
CA VAL A 255 -41.97 -20.58 7.16
C VAL A 255 -42.42 -21.33 8.42
N LEU A 256 -43.63 -21.89 8.38
CA LEU A 256 -44.20 -22.76 9.41
C LEU A 256 -43.39 -24.07 9.57
N PRO A 257 -43.41 -24.71 10.76
CA PRO A 257 -42.62 -25.90 11.04
C PRO A 257 -43.32 -27.16 10.51
N LEU A 258 -42.61 -27.97 9.73
CA LEU A 258 -42.99 -29.36 9.50
C LEU A 258 -42.40 -30.22 10.62
N ARG A 259 -43.27 -30.65 11.54
CA ARG A 259 -43.06 -31.84 12.36
C ARG A 259 -43.11 -33.08 11.46
N ARG A 260 -42.08 -33.91 11.47
CA ARG A 260 -42.04 -35.21 12.16
C ARG A 260 -40.60 -35.71 12.20
#